data_AF-A0A3L7YIS2-F1
#
_entry.id   AF-A0A3L7YIS2-F1
#
_cell.length_a   1.000
_cell.length_b   1.000
_cell.length_c   1.000
_cell.angle_alpha   90.00
_cell.angle_beta   90.00
_cell.angle_gamma   90.00
#
_symmetry.space_group_name_H-M   'P 1'
#
loop_
_entity.id
_entity.type
_entity.pdbx_description
1 polymer ?
#
loop_
_entity_poly.entity_id
_entity_poly.type
_entity_poly.pdbx_seq_one_letter_code
_entity_poly.pdbx_strand_id
1 'polypeptide(L)'
;MSFPSDLEIARSVTPKPIDAVAADLGFTPDEVEPYGRTKAKISIEAIERMEKLGKRGKYVVVTAITPTPLGEGKTTTTIGLAQGLNVIGKKATVAIRQPSLGPVFGIKGGAAGGGYSQVIPMEEFN
;
A
#
# COMPACT_ATOMS: atom_id res chain seq x y z
N MET A 1 10.59 22.97 14.46
CA MET A 1 9.92 21.67 14.64
C MET A 1 10.64 20.65 13.77
N SER A 2 11.13 19.55 14.33
CA SER A 2 11.73 18.47 13.53
C SER A 2 10.62 17.61 12.95
N PHE A 3 10.65 17.37 11.64
CA PHE A 3 9.78 16.40 10.99
C PHE A 3 10.28 14.99 11.37
N PRO A 4 9.42 14.08 11.91
CA PRO A 4 9.84 12.72 12.24
C PRO A 4 10.32 11.98 10.99
N SER A 5 11.24 11.04 11.18
CA SER A 5 11.68 10.15 10.10
C SER A 5 10.55 9.21 9.67
N ASP A 6 10.66 8.69 8.44
CA ASP A 6 9.68 7.76 7.89
C ASP A 6 9.45 6.52 8.77
N LEU A 7 10.52 5.98 9.35
CA LEU A 7 10.45 4.81 10.22
C LEU A 7 9.78 5.13 11.58
N GLU A 8 10.03 6.32 12.14
CA GLU A 8 9.35 6.76 13.36
C GLU A 8 7.85 6.90 13.13
N ILE A 9 7.44 7.46 11.98
CA ILE A 9 6.04 7.55 11.60
C ILE A 9 5.44 6.14 11.46
N ALA A 10 6.10 5.24 10.72
CA ALA A 10 5.64 3.87 10.52
C ALA A 10 5.43 3.11 11.85
N ARG A 11 6.36 3.25 12.80
CA ARG A 11 6.29 2.60 14.11
C ARG A 11 5.29 3.25 15.07
N SER A 12 4.91 4.51 14.84
CA SER A 12 3.93 5.21 15.68
C SER A 12 2.48 4.73 15.45
N VAL A 13 2.23 3.99 14.37
CA VAL A 13 0.89 3.54 13.98
C VAL A 13 0.71 2.06 14.32
N THR A 14 -0.41 1.73 14.98
CA THR A 14 -0.85 0.34 15.11
C THR A 14 -1.63 -0.07 13.85
N PRO A 15 -1.13 -1.01 13.02
CA PRO A 15 -1.84 -1.41 11.82
C PRO A 15 -3.18 -2.08 12.16
N LYS A 16 -4.18 -1.88 11.30
CA LYS A 16 -5.40 -2.69 11.35
C LYS A 16 -5.05 -4.17 11.10
N PRO A 17 -5.77 -5.12 11.73
CA PRO A 17 -5.66 -6.53 11.36
C PRO A 17 -5.95 -6.70 9.86
N ILE A 18 -5.16 -7.53 9.18
CA ILE A 18 -5.28 -7.72 7.73
C ILE A 18 -6.65 -8.26 7.33
N ASP A 19 -7.28 -9.09 8.16
CA ASP A 19 -8.62 -9.63 7.90
C ASP A 19 -9.68 -8.51 7.84
N ALA A 20 -9.52 -7.46 8.65
CA ALA A 20 -10.40 -6.30 8.61
C ALA A 20 -10.20 -5.50 7.31
N VAL A 21 -8.96 -5.36 6.85
CA VAL A 21 -8.65 -4.71 5.56
C VAL A 21 -9.21 -5.52 4.39
N ALA A 22 -9.09 -6.86 4.44
CA ALA A 22 -9.63 -7.73 3.41
C ALA A 22 -11.17 -7.70 3.38
N ALA A 23 -11.83 -7.69 4.54
CA ALA A 23 -13.27 -7.54 4.65
C ALA A 23 -13.76 -6.19 4.11
N ASP A 24 -13.05 -5.09 4.38
CA ASP A 24 -13.34 -3.75 3.83
C ASP A 24 -13.30 -3.75 2.28
N LEU A 25 -12.48 -4.63 1.68
CA LEU A 25 -12.35 -4.83 0.24
C LEU A 25 -13.35 -5.84 -0.35
N GLY A 26 -14.11 -6.56 0.50
CA GLY A 26 -15.14 -7.52 0.07
C GLY A 26 -14.64 -8.95 -0.13
N PHE A 27 -13.50 -9.31 0.46
CA PHE A 27 -13.02 -10.69 0.52
C PHE A 27 -13.59 -11.41 1.74
N THR A 28 -13.85 -12.71 1.59
CA THR A 28 -14.30 -13.58 2.68
C THR A 28 -13.12 -14.24 3.39
N PRO A 29 -13.27 -14.72 4.64
CA PRO A 29 -12.14 -15.28 5.39
C PRO A 29 -11.45 -16.48 4.73
N ASP A 30 -12.19 -17.29 3.98
CA ASP A 30 -11.71 -18.45 3.22
C ASP A 30 -10.91 -18.08 1.96
N GLU A 31 -10.96 -16.82 1.54
CA GLU A 31 -10.26 -16.28 0.37
C GLU A 31 -8.93 -15.60 0.73
N VAL A 32 -8.65 -15.48 2.03
CA VAL A 32 -7.54 -14.73 2.57
C VAL A 32 -6.62 -15.71 3.29
N GLU A 33 -5.36 -15.76 2.87
CA GLU A 33 -4.31 -16.55 3.52
C GLU A 33 -3.39 -15.61 4.32
N PRO A 34 -3.54 -15.50 5.65
CA PRO A 34 -2.79 -14.53 6.44
C PRO A 34 -1.31 -14.93 6.62
N TYR A 35 -0.44 -13.94 6.52
CA TYR A 35 0.99 -14.00 6.81
C TYR A 35 1.28 -13.08 8.01
N GLY A 36 0.95 -13.60 9.19
CA GLY A 36 0.89 -12.82 10.42
C GLY A 36 -0.37 -11.95 10.48
N ARG A 37 -0.34 -10.89 11.29
CA ARG A 37 -1.53 -10.05 11.56
C ARG A 37 -1.76 -8.94 10.55
N THR A 38 -0.78 -8.65 9.69
CA THR A 38 -0.68 -7.39 8.92
C THR A 38 -0.57 -7.60 7.42
N LYS A 39 -0.45 -8.85 6.96
CA LYS A 39 -0.28 -9.20 5.54
C LYS A 39 -1.04 -10.47 5.23
N ALA A 40 -1.46 -10.62 3.99
CA ALA A 40 -2.12 -11.82 3.50
C ALA A 40 -1.88 -11.97 2.00
N LYS A 41 -2.05 -13.20 1.50
CA LYS A 41 -2.30 -13.46 0.09
C LYS A 41 -3.80 -13.61 -0.14
N ILE A 42 -4.24 -13.30 -1.35
CA ILE A 42 -5.62 -13.49 -1.80
C ILE A 42 -5.64 -14.68 -2.75
N SER A 43 -6.60 -15.58 -2.59
CA SER A 43 -6.75 -16.75 -3.45
C SER A 43 -7.12 -16.36 -4.88
N ILE A 44 -6.79 -17.22 -5.84
CA ILE A 44 -7.13 -16.96 -7.25
C ILE A 44 -8.64 -17.03 -7.46
N GLU A 45 -9.31 -17.94 -6.74
CA GLU A 45 -10.76 -18.13 -6.77
C GLU A 45 -11.50 -16.86 -6.34
N ALA A 46 -10.95 -16.12 -5.36
CA ALA A 46 -11.49 -14.84 -4.93
C ALA A 46 -11.41 -13.78 -6.03
N ILE A 47 -10.29 -13.73 -6.76
CA ILE A 47 -10.10 -12.81 -7.89
C ILE A 47 -11.13 -13.13 -8.98
N GLU A 48 -11.26 -14.41 -9.36
CA GLU A 48 -12.25 -14.84 -10.35
C GLU A 48 -13.69 -14.54 -9.93
N ARG A 49 -14.04 -14.74 -8.65
CA ARG A 49 -15.35 -14.37 -8.11
C ARG A 49 -15.60 -12.88 -8.25
N MET A 50 -14.63 -12.06 -7.86
CA MET A 50 -14.73 -10.60 -7.95
C MET A 50 -14.86 -10.12 -9.40
N GLU A 51 -14.18 -10.76 -10.35
CA GLU A 51 -14.34 -10.49 -11.79
C GLU A 51 -15.74 -10.84 -12.28
N LYS A 52 -16.29 -11.99 -11.86
CA LYS A 52 -17.66 -12.44 -12.20
C LYS A 52 -18.74 -11.50 -11.68
N LEU A 53 -18.49 -10.76 -10.59
CA LEU A 53 -19.43 -9.73 -10.10
C LEU A 53 -19.59 -8.56 -11.08
N GLY A 54 -18.70 -8.38 -12.06
CA GLY A 54 -18.82 -7.39 -13.14
C GLY A 54 -18.66 -5.93 -12.72
N LYS A 55 -18.40 -5.66 -11.43
CA LYS A 55 -18.27 -4.30 -10.87
C LYS A 55 -16.84 -3.78 -10.99
N ARG A 56 -16.47 -3.25 -12.16
CA ARG A 56 -15.16 -2.62 -12.35
C ARG A 56 -15.12 -1.22 -11.72
N GLY A 57 -14.05 -0.95 -10.96
CA GLY A 57 -13.73 0.39 -10.45
C GLY A 57 -13.14 1.30 -11.53
N LYS A 58 -12.88 2.56 -11.18
CA LYS A 58 -12.09 3.47 -12.01
C LYS A 58 -10.60 3.12 -11.86
N TYR A 59 -9.89 3.05 -12.97
CA TYR A 59 -8.45 2.79 -12.99
C TYR A 59 -7.69 4.12 -13.18
N VAL A 60 -6.85 4.45 -12.20
CA VAL A 60 -6.06 5.69 -12.19
C VAL A 60 -4.58 5.33 -12.21
N VAL A 61 -3.87 5.79 -13.23
CA VAL A 61 -2.43 5.61 -13.37
C VAL A 61 -1.71 6.83 -12.83
N VAL A 62 -0.80 6.64 -11.88
CA VAL A 62 0.08 7.69 -11.38
C VAL A 62 1.44 7.59 -12.09
N THR A 63 1.80 8.66 -12.80
CA THR A 63 3.10 8.79 -13.48
C THR A 63 3.87 9.99 -12.94
N ALA A 64 5.13 10.12 -13.34
CA ALA A 64 5.99 11.24 -13.01
C ALA A 64 6.79 11.69 -14.24
N ILE A 65 7.39 12.86 -14.15
CA ILE A 65 8.40 13.34 -15.12
C ILE A 65 9.65 12.44 -15.09
N THR A 66 10.58 12.69 -16.00
CA THR A 66 11.91 12.06 -15.97
C THR A 66 12.56 12.23 -14.60
N PRO A 67 13.06 11.16 -13.97
CA PRO A 67 13.65 11.23 -12.63
C PRO A 67 14.82 12.19 -12.55
N THR A 68 14.93 12.87 -11.42
CA THR A 68 15.98 13.82 -11.07
C THR A 68 16.59 13.46 -9.72
N PRO A 69 17.79 13.96 -9.38
CA PRO A 69 18.40 13.72 -8.07
C PRO A 69 17.59 14.23 -6.87
N LEU A 70 16.62 15.13 -7.08
CA LEU A 70 15.78 15.69 -6.02
C LEU A 70 14.65 14.75 -5.59
N GLY A 71 14.30 13.77 -6.43
CA GLY A 71 13.20 12.84 -6.19
C GLY A 71 11.82 13.45 -6.44
N GLU A 72 10.93 12.66 -7.05
CA GLU A 72 9.62 13.15 -7.52
C GLU A 72 8.45 12.74 -6.61
N GLY A 73 8.69 11.89 -5.60
CA GLY A 73 7.66 11.50 -4.65
C GLY A 73 6.51 10.65 -5.23
N LYS A 74 6.71 9.98 -6.37
CA LYS A 74 5.64 9.24 -7.08
C LYS A 74 4.85 8.28 -6.19
N THR A 75 5.54 7.41 -5.43
CA THR A 75 4.86 6.43 -4.58
C THR A 75 4.12 7.09 -3.42
N THR A 76 4.71 8.12 -2.81
CA THR A 76 4.06 8.94 -1.78
C THR A 76 2.76 9.54 -2.30
N THR A 77 2.78 10.12 -3.51
CA THR A 77 1.60 10.68 -4.17
C THR A 77 0.55 9.60 -4.47
N THR A 78 0.95 8.41 -4.93
CA THR A 78 0.01 7.29 -5.17
C THR A 78 -0.74 6.91 -3.91
N ILE A 79 -0.05 6.79 -2.78
CA ILE A 79 -0.64 6.41 -1.50
C ILE A 79 -1.51 7.56 -0.96
N GLY A 80 -1.00 8.79 -0.97
CA GLY A 80 -1.71 9.99 -0.52
C GLY A 80 -3.00 10.24 -1.32
N LEU A 81 -2.99 9.98 -2.63
CA LEU A 81 -4.18 10.07 -3.47
C LEU A 81 -5.27 9.10 -3.01
N ALA A 82 -4.93 7.83 -2.77
CA ALA A 82 -5.90 6.85 -2.28
C ALA A 82 -6.39 7.18 -0.86
N GLN A 83 -5.51 7.64 0.03
CA GLN A 83 -5.91 8.12 1.35
C GLN A 83 -6.92 9.27 1.23
N GLY A 84 -6.62 10.29 0.42
CA GLY A 84 -7.51 11.44 0.18
C GLY A 84 -8.85 11.04 -0.44
N LEU A 85 -8.86 10.09 -1.39
CA LEU A 85 -10.08 9.54 -1.97
C LEU A 85 -10.97 8.88 -0.90
N ASN A 86 -10.38 8.11 0.01
CA ASN A 86 -11.13 7.50 1.11
C ASN A 86 -11.67 8.55 2.09
N VAL A 87 -10.93 9.63 2.37
CA VAL A 87 -11.41 10.75 3.20
C VAL A 87 -12.66 11.41 2.61
N ILE A 88 -12.74 11.56 1.29
CA ILE A 88 -13.92 12.13 0.61
C ILE A 88 -15.03 11.09 0.31
N GLY A 89 -14.96 9.91 0.95
CA GLY A 89 -15.99 8.88 0.85
C GLY A 89 -15.94 8.02 -0.43
N LYS A 90 -14.83 8.04 -1.18
CA LYS A 90 -14.62 7.14 -2.32
C LYS A 90 -13.83 5.92 -1.87
N LYS A 91 -14.35 4.72 -2.14
CA LYS A 91 -13.60 3.48 -1.91
C LYS A 91 -12.44 3.39 -2.91
N ALA A 92 -11.20 3.51 -2.42
CA ALA A 92 -9.99 3.48 -3.24
C ALA A 92 -8.92 2.59 -2.61
N THR A 93 -8.19 1.86 -3.45
CA THR A 93 -7.03 1.04 -3.07
C THR A 93 -5.86 1.35 -4.00
N VAL A 94 -4.64 0.97 -3.58
CA VAL A 94 -3.43 1.14 -4.39
C VAL A 94 -2.83 -0.22 -4.75
N ALA A 95 -2.31 -0.32 -5.97
CA ALA A 95 -1.45 -1.41 -6.38
C ALA A 95 -0.04 -0.86 -6.62
N ILE A 96 0.94 -1.35 -5.86
CA ILE A 96 2.33 -0.93 -5.94
C ILE A 96 3.25 -2.15 -6.08
N ARG A 97 4.48 -1.93 -6.54
CA ARG A 97 5.47 -3.00 -6.68
C ARG A 97 6.16 -3.25 -5.35
N GLN A 98 6.43 -4.53 -5.06
CA GLN A 98 7.34 -4.90 -3.99
C GLN A 98 8.76 -4.45 -4.35
N PRO A 99 9.52 -3.83 -3.43
CA PRO A 99 10.93 -3.50 -3.65
C PRO A 99 11.80 -4.75 -3.80
N SER A 100 12.98 -4.54 -4.38
CA SER A 100 14.06 -5.51 -4.25
C SER A 100 14.68 -5.40 -2.86
N LEU A 101 15.02 -6.54 -2.27
CA LEU A 101 15.72 -6.62 -1.00
C LEU A 101 17.19 -6.15 -1.09
N GLY A 102 17.85 -6.32 -2.25
CA GLY A 102 19.26 -5.99 -2.42
C GLY A 102 19.63 -4.53 -2.06
N PRO A 103 18.90 -3.52 -2.57
CA PRO A 103 19.13 -2.12 -2.24
C PRO A 103 19.03 -1.76 -0.75
N VAL A 104 18.31 -2.54 0.07
CA VAL A 104 18.19 -2.35 1.52
C VAL A 104 19.56 -2.45 2.21
N PHE A 105 20.44 -3.32 1.71
CA PHE A 105 21.80 -3.48 2.22
C PHE A 105 22.81 -2.49 1.59
N GLY A 106 22.35 -1.58 0.74
CA GLY A 106 23.15 -0.59 0.05
C GLY A 106 22.72 0.84 0.35
N ILE A 107 22.57 1.66 -0.68
CA ILE A 107 22.36 3.11 -0.56
C ILE A 107 20.87 3.49 -0.48
N LYS A 108 19.93 2.58 -0.80
CA LYS A 108 18.53 2.94 -1.02
C LYS A 108 17.60 2.40 0.06
N GLY A 109 17.15 3.29 0.95
CA GLY A 109 16.04 3.03 1.86
C GLY A 109 14.66 3.21 1.21
N GLY A 110 13.72 2.35 1.61
CA GLY A 110 12.26 2.51 1.56
C GLY A 110 11.58 2.74 0.20
N ALA A 111 10.91 1.73 -0.36
CA ALA A 111 10.06 1.90 -1.55
C ALA A 111 8.55 2.06 -1.23
N ALA A 112 8.21 2.17 0.05
CA ALA A 112 6.83 2.12 0.54
C ALA A 112 6.09 3.46 0.57
N GLY A 113 6.65 4.54 0.02
CA GLY A 113 6.12 5.91 0.17
C GLY A 113 7.02 6.75 1.08
N GLY A 114 6.46 7.79 1.71
CA GLY A 114 7.19 8.67 2.64
C GLY A 114 6.27 9.58 3.45
N GLY A 115 6.76 10.10 4.57
CA GLY A 115 5.98 10.89 5.53
C GLY A 115 4.75 10.13 6.04
N TYR A 116 3.58 10.77 6.03
CA TYR A 116 2.33 10.15 6.47
C TYR A 116 1.61 9.32 5.38
N SER A 117 2.20 9.23 4.18
CA SER A 117 1.66 8.46 3.06
C SER A 117 2.60 7.31 2.73
N GLN A 118 2.46 6.24 3.52
CA GLN A 118 3.30 5.04 3.47
C GLN A 118 2.46 3.76 3.50
N VAL A 119 3.02 2.67 2.98
CA VAL A 119 2.57 1.30 3.25
C VAL A 119 3.32 0.78 4.48
N ILE A 120 2.56 0.21 5.42
CA ILE A 120 3.08 -0.40 6.65
C ILE A 120 2.60 -1.86 6.75
N PRO A 121 3.36 -2.75 7.42
CA PRO A 121 4.62 -2.52 8.12
C PRO A 121 5.82 -2.34 7.18
N MET A 122 6.53 -1.21 7.30
CA MET A 122 7.60 -0.84 6.35
C MET A 122 8.78 -1.82 6.36
N GLU A 123 9.13 -2.34 7.54
CA GLU A 123 10.26 -3.27 7.72
C GLU A 123 9.99 -4.63 7.07
N GLU A 124 8.73 -5.07 7.04
CA GLU A 124 8.33 -6.34 6.43
C GLU A 124 8.07 -6.21 4.92
N PHE A 125 7.90 -4.98 4.43
CA PHE A 125 7.65 -4.70 3.02
C PHE A 125 8.94 -4.59 2.19
N ASN A 126 10.04 -4.17 2.80
CA ASN A 126 11.36 -4.05 2.18
C ASN A 126 12.12 -5.39 2.17
#